data_AF-A0A7S1UP82-F1
#
_entry.id   AF-A0A7S1UP82-F1
#
_cell.length_a   1.000
_cell.length_b   1.000
_cell.length_c   1.000
_cell.angle_alpha   90.00
_cell.angle_beta   90.00
_cell.angle_gamma   90.00
#
_symmetry.space_group_name_H-M   'P 1'
#
loop_
_entity.id
_entity.type
_entity.pdbx_description
1 polymer ?
#
loop_
_entity_poly.entity_id
_entity_poly.type
_entity_poly.pdbx_seq_one_letter_code
_entity_poly.pdbx_strand_id
1 'polypeptide(L)'
;WVSTQRRQYKVMVSGTHYESTPLSQERAQRLQAIGFVWKTWDPRRVPWEERFKELVEFKDKFGHCQVPMGYKNNTRLANWVSNQRQERREMLRGKKSGYRRLTQERIE
;
A
#
# COMPACT_ATOMS: atom_id res chain seq x y z
N TRP A 1 -3.01 -18.59 11.01
CA TRP A 1 -2.76 -19.65 10.01
C TRP A 1 -2.56 -19.07 8.60
N VAL A 2 -3.56 -18.44 7.95
CA VAL A 2 -3.41 -17.85 6.60
C VAL A 2 -2.31 -16.78 6.50
N SER A 3 -2.23 -15.85 7.46
CA SER A 3 -1.18 -14.81 7.49
C SER A 3 0.23 -15.40 7.61
N THR A 4 0.37 -16.52 8.32
CA THR A 4 1.62 -17.27 8.46
C THR A 4 2.05 -17.88 7.12
N GLN A 5 1.11 -18.51 6.40
CA GLN A 5 1.34 -19.11 5.08
C GLN A 5 1.75 -18.07 4.03
N ARG A 6 1.14 -16.88 4.05
CA ARG A 6 1.48 -15.78 3.12
C ARG A 6 2.86 -15.18 3.39
N ARG A 7 3.24 -15.06 4.67
CA ARG A 7 4.60 -14.63 5.05
C ARG A 7 5.64 -15.63 4.53
N GLN A 8 5.37 -16.92 4.69
CA GLN A 8 6.21 -18.02 4.22
C GLN A 8 6.36 -18.02 2.69
N TYR A 9 5.27 -17.91 1.93
CA TYR A 9 5.32 -17.81 0.47
C TYR A 9 6.14 -16.62 -0.02
N LYS A 10 5.99 -15.46 0.63
CA LYS A 10 6.77 -14.25 0.29
C LYS A 10 8.27 -14.49 0.44
N VAL A 11 8.69 -15.15 1.53
CA VAL A 11 10.10 -15.51 1.79
C VAL A 11 10.62 -16.49 0.74
N MET A 12 9.82 -17.50 0.36
CA MET A 12 10.15 -18.47 -0.68
C MET A 12 10.36 -17.81 -2.05
N VAL A 13 9.51 -16.87 -2.44
CA VAL A 13 9.58 -16.18 -3.75
C VAL A 13 10.68 -15.11 -3.77
N SER A 14 10.96 -14.44 -2.64
CA SER A 14 11.95 -13.34 -2.60
C SER A 14 13.40 -13.78 -2.46
N GLY A 15 13.69 -15.09 -2.36
CA GLY A 15 15.06 -15.63 -2.27
C GLY A 15 15.86 -15.16 -1.05
N THR A 16 15.22 -14.53 -0.08
CA THR A 16 15.86 -14.07 1.15
C THR A 16 16.08 -15.28 2.04
N HIS A 17 17.29 -15.85 1.99
CA HIS A 17 17.74 -16.93 2.84
C HIS A 17 17.77 -16.49 4.32
N TYR A 18 16.63 -16.52 4.98
CA TYR A 18 16.59 -16.66 6.43
C TYR A 18 15.55 -17.72 6.77
N GLU A 19 16.10 -18.91 7.00
CA GLU A 19 15.48 -20.10 7.57
C GLU A 19 14.41 -20.80 6.72
N SER A 20 14.67 -22.10 6.52
CA SER A 20 13.82 -23.10 5.90
C SER A 20 12.33 -22.78 6.05
N THR A 21 11.72 -22.34 4.96
CA THR A 21 10.30 -22.00 4.95
C THR A 21 9.49 -23.30 5.00
N PRO A 22 8.56 -23.50 5.96
CA PRO A 22 7.74 -24.71 6.06
C PRO A 22 6.74 -24.95 4.91
N LEU A 23 6.78 -24.10 3.88
CA LEU A 23 5.94 -24.18 2.70
C LEU A 23 6.71 -24.90 1.60
N SER A 24 6.56 -26.23 1.55
CA SER A 24 7.05 -27.06 0.46
C SER A 24 6.43 -26.64 -0.88
N GLN A 25 7.17 -26.80 -1.98
CA GLN A 25 6.71 -26.53 -3.34
C GLN A 25 5.39 -27.25 -3.70
N GLU A 26 5.21 -28.48 -3.22
CA GLU A 26 3.98 -29.26 -3.39
C GLU A 26 2.75 -28.58 -2.75
N ARG A 27 2.90 -28.01 -1.54
CA ARG A 27 1.83 -27.27 -0.86
C ARG A 27 1.46 -26.00 -1.62
N ALA A 28 2.43 -25.30 -2.22
CA ALA A 28 2.18 -24.13 -3.05
C ALA A 28 1.40 -24.48 -4.33
N GLN A 29 1.74 -25.58 -4.99
CA GLN A 29 1.05 -26.08 -6.19
C GLN A 29 -0.40 -26.47 -5.89
N ARG A 30 -0.66 -27.16 -4.76
CA ARG A 30 -2.03 -27.51 -4.34
C ARG A 30 -2.88 -26.25 -4.09
N LEU A 31 -2.30 -25.21 -3.49
CA LEU A 31 -2.98 -23.93 -3.27
C LEU A 31 -3.23 -23.18 -4.59
N GLN A 32 -2.30 -23.25 -5.54
CA GLN A 32 -2.47 -22.66 -6.87
C GLN A 32 -3.58 -23.37 -7.67
N ALA A 33 -3.68 -24.69 -7.58
CA ALA A 33 -4.70 -25.48 -8.27
C ALA A 33 -6.14 -25.12 -7.87
N ILE A 34 -6.33 -24.62 -6.63
CA ILE A 34 -7.63 -24.16 -6.14
C ILE A 34 -7.83 -22.63 -6.29
N GLY A 35 -6.95 -21.95 -7.02
CA GLY A 35 -7.05 -20.51 -7.25
C GLY A 35 -6.75 -19.65 -6.02
N PHE A 36 -5.93 -20.12 -5.08
CA PHE A 36 -5.63 -19.38 -3.85
C PHE A 36 -4.92 -18.05 -4.14
N VAL A 37 -5.56 -16.94 -3.80
CA VAL A 37 -5.00 -15.59 -3.99
C VAL A 37 -4.00 -15.26 -2.88
N TRP A 38 -2.71 -15.31 -3.23
CA TRP A 38 -1.60 -15.03 -2.33
C TRP A 38 -1.56 -13.58 -1.83
N LYS A 39 -1.94 -12.62 -2.70
CA LYS A 39 -2.07 -11.21 -2.31
C LYS A 39 -3.22 -11.06 -1.32
N THR A 40 -2.95 -10.54 -0.12
CA THR A 40 -4.03 -10.18 0.81
C THR A 40 -4.71 -8.95 0.24
N TRP A 41 -6.01 -9.05 0.00
CA TRP A 41 -6.82 -7.85 -0.08
C TRP A 41 -6.81 -7.22 1.31
N ASP A 42 -6.06 -6.14 1.47
CA ASP A 42 -6.12 -5.31 2.67
C ASP A 42 -7.03 -4.14 2.33
N PRO A 43 -8.28 -4.09 2.83
CA PRO A 43 -9.19 -2.97 2.59
C PRO A 43 -8.67 -1.63 3.11
N ARG A 44 -7.57 -1.65 3.89
CA ARG A 44 -6.86 -0.46 4.36
C ARG A 44 -5.78 0.01 3.38
N ARG A 45 -5.30 -0.86 2.48
CA ARG A 45 -4.36 -0.51 1.41
C ARG A 45 -5.14 -0.21 0.13
N VAL A 46 -5.60 1.03 0.05
CA VAL A 46 -6.15 1.56 -1.19
C VAL A 46 -5.01 2.04 -2.09
N PRO A 47 -4.99 1.66 -3.39
CA PRO A 47 -4.00 2.13 -4.35
C PRO A 47 -3.89 3.65 -4.39
N TRP A 48 -2.74 4.15 -4.81
CA TRP A 48 -2.49 5.59 -4.86
C TRP A 48 -3.46 6.29 -5.83
N GLU A 49 -3.67 5.66 -6.97
CA GLU A 49 -4.48 6.13 -8.09
C GLU A 49 -5.94 6.32 -7.66
N GLU A 50 -6.44 5.40 -6.83
CA GLU A 50 -7.80 5.49 -6.28
C GLU A 50 -7.91 6.66 -5.29
N ARG A 51 -6.90 6.89 -4.44
CA ARG A 51 -6.86 8.08 -3.56
C ARG A 51 -6.71 9.38 -4.34
N PHE A 52 -5.96 9.36 -5.43
CA PHE A 52 -5.81 10.51 -6.31
C PHE A 52 -7.13 10.84 -7.01
N LYS A 53 -7.87 9.84 -7.50
CA LYS A 53 -9.20 10.02 -8.08
C LYS A 53 -10.17 10.66 -7.08
N GLU A 54 -10.21 10.18 -5.84
CA GLU A 54 -11.03 10.80 -4.78
C GLU A 54 -10.65 12.27 -4.54
N LEU A 55 -9.38 12.64 -4.68
CA LEU A 55 -8.93 14.03 -4.56
C LEU A 55 -9.37 14.89 -5.76
N VAL A 56 -9.36 14.33 -6.97
CA VAL A 56 -9.89 15.01 -8.16
C VAL A 56 -11.38 15.28 -7.99
N GLU A 57 -12.17 14.29 -7.57
CA GLU A 57 -13.60 14.46 -7.29
C GLU A 57 -13.84 15.52 -6.20
N PHE A 58 -13.01 15.57 -5.17
CA PHE A 58 -13.06 16.62 -4.17
C PHE A 58 -12.78 18.01 -4.77
N LYS A 59 -11.75 18.12 -5.62
CA LYS A 59 -11.41 19.37 -6.31
C LYS A 59 -12.55 19.83 -7.22
N ASP A 60 -13.17 18.92 -7.96
CA ASP A 60 -14.28 19.25 -8.85
C ASP A 60 -15.49 19.73 -8.07
N LYS A 61 -15.73 19.16 -6.88
CA LYS A 61 -16.84 19.56 -6.01
C LYS A 61 -16.62 20.88 -5.27
N PHE A 62 -15.40 21.17 -4.81
CA PHE A 62 -15.11 22.30 -3.93
C PHE A 62 -14.24 23.39 -4.56
N GLY A 63 -13.77 23.19 -5.80
CA GLY A 63 -12.88 24.10 -6.52
C GLY A 63 -11.41 24.07 -6.06
N HIS A 64 -11.07 23.28 -5.04
CA HIS A 64 -9.74 23.26 -4.44
C HIS A 64 -9.36 21.89 -3.86
N CYS A 65 -8.06 21.65 -3.65
CA CYS A 65 -7.55 20.43 -3.00
C CYS A 65 -7.32 20.60 -1.47
N GLN A 66 -7.92 21.62 -0.85
CA GLN A 66 -7.82 21.90 0.58
C GLN A 66 -8.75 21.01 1.40
N VAL A 67 -8.52 19.70 1.39
CA VAL A 67 -9.29 18.75 2.21
C VAL A 67 -9.08 19.06 3.70
N PRO A 68 -10.16 19.33 4.47
CA PRO A 68 -10.04 19.60 5.90
C PRO A 68 -9.55 18.37 6.69
N MET A 69 -8.83 18.62 7.78
CA MET A 69 -8.49 17.55 8.72
C MET A 69 -9.78 16.99 9.33
N GLY A 70 -9.95 15.67 9.33
CA GLY A 70 -11.17 15.03 9.83
C GLY A 70 -12.39 15.20 8.92
N TYR A 71 -12.21 15.43 7.61
CA TYR A 71 -13.29 15.51 6.64
C TYR A 71 -14.27 14.33 6.78
N LYS A 72 -15.48 14.62 7.29
CA LYS A 72 -16.42 13.58 7.74
C LYS A 72 -16.88 12.65 6.62
N ASN A 73 -17.01 13.18 5.40
CA ASN A 73 -17.47 12.40 4.26
C ASN A 73 -16.40 11.43 3.76
N ASN A 74 -15.11 11.74 3.97
CA ASN A 74 -14.01 10.85 3.61
C ASN A 74 -12.77 11.12 4.48
N THR A 75 -12.77 10.52 5.67
CA THR A 75 -11.67 10.66 6.65
C THR A 75 -10.38 10.02 6.15
N ARG A 76 -10.48 8.98 5.31
CA ARG A 76 -9.33 8.31 4.70
C ARG A 76 -8.61 9.23 3.71
N LEU A 77 -9.35 9.96 2.87
CA LEU A 77 -8.80 10.98 1.98
C LEU A 77 -8.11 12.10 2.76
N ALA A 78 -8.73 12.59 3.85
CA ALA A 78 -8.12 13.63 4.68
C ALA A 78 -6.78 13.20 5.28
N ASN A 79 -6.72 11.97 5.82
CA ASN A 79 -5.48 11.40 6.34
C ASN A 79 -4.44 11.20 5.24
N TRP A 80 -4.87 10.72 4.07
CA TRP A 80 -4.00 10.52 2.92
C TRP A 80 -3.36 11.84 2.45
N VAL A 81 -4.16 12.91 2.27
CA VAL A 81 -3.67 14.25 1.90
C VAL A 81 -2.72 14.82 2.97
N SER A 82 -3.02 14.62 4.25
CA SER A 82 -2.13 15.03 5.35
C SER A 82 -0.76 14.35 5.26
N ASN A 83 -0.74 13.04 5.01
CA ASN A 83 0.49 12.27 4.83
C ASN A 83 1.30 12.78 3.63
N GLN A 84 0.66 13.06 2.49
CA GLN A 84 1.37 13.62 1.32
C GLN A 84 2.02 14.98 1.63
N ARG A 85 1.34 15.84 2.39
CA ARG A 85 1.91 17.13 2.83
C ARG A 85 3.09 16.93 3.79
N GLN A 86 3.00 15.94 4.70
CA GLN A 86 4.10 15.60 5.60
C GLN A 86 5.31 15.07 4.84
N GLU A 87 5.12 14.11 3.94
CA GLU A 87 6.19 13.53 3.11
C GLU A 87 6.93 14.62 2.33
N ARG A 88 6.20 15.55 1.72
CA ARG A 88 6.80 16.71 1.04
C ARG A 88 7.64 17.57 1.99
N ARG A 89 7.17 17.85 3.21
CA ARG A 89 7.95 18.60 4.21
C ARG A 89 9.22 17.87 4.63
N GLU A 90 9.15 16.55 4.81
CA GLU A 90 10.31 15.74 5.19
C GLU A 90 11.34 15.67 4.06
N MET A 91 10.87 15.54 2.81
CA MET A 91 11.71 15.59 1.62
C MET A 91 12.46 16.93 1.51
N LEU A 92 11.75 18.05 1.71
CA LEU A 92 12.36 19.39 1.73
C LEU A 92 13.35 19.58 2.89
N ARG A 93 13.19 18.85 3.99
CA ARG A 93 14.11 18.88 5.15
C ARG A 93 15.29 17.91 5.02
N GLY A 94 15.45 17.24 3.87
CA GLY A 94 16.54 16.29 3.63
C GLY A 94 16.42 14.98 4.41
N LYS A 95 15.30 14.72 5.10
CA LYS A 95 15.08 13.46 5.82
C LYS A 95 14.61 12.40 4.82
N LYS A 96 15.31 11.26 4.77
CA LYS A 96 14.90 10.10 3.97
C LYS A 96 13.60 9.55 4.57
N SER A 97 12.46 9.82 3.94
CA SER A 97 11.19 9.17 4.31
C SER A 97 11.33 7.65 4.19
N GLY A 98 10.86 6.92 5.21
CA GLY A 98 10.78 5.45 5.19
C GLY A 98 9.87 4.90 4.06
N TYR A 99 9.08 5.77 3.42
CA TYR A 99 8.25 5.48 2.24
C TYR A 99 9.00 5.56 0.90
N ARG A 100 10.33 5.74 0.89
CA ARG A 100 11.16 5.85 -0.32
C ARG A 100 10.93 4.81 -1.42
N ARG A 101 10.36 3.64 -1.10
CA ARG A 101 9.99 2.64 -2.11
C ARG A 101 8.85 3.05 -3.02
N LEU A 102 7.93 3.92 -2.57
CA LEU A 102 6.73 4.25 -3.35
C LEU A 102 6.91 5.51 -4.24
N THR A 103 7.94 6.32 -4.02
CA THR A 103 8.15 7.57 -4.79
C THR A 103 8.86 7.35 -6.12
N GLN A 104 9.62 6.25 -6.27
CA GLN A 104 10.33 5.96 -7.51
C GLN A 104 9.37 5.61 -8.66
N GLU A 105 8.22 4.98 -8.36
CA GLU A 105 7.18 4.61 -9.34
C GLU A 105 6.16 5.73 -9.62
N ARG A 106 6.33 6.93 -9.04
CA ARG A 106 5.31 8.01 -9.11
C ARG A 106 5.77 9.24 -9.91
N ILE A 107 6.92 9.18 -10.58
CA ILE A 107 7.48 10.27 -11.42
C ILE A 107 7.89 9.76 -12.82
N GLU A 108 7.28 8.69 -13.33
CA GLU A 108 7.39 8.32 -14.76
C GLU A 108 6.01 8.32 -15.41
#